data_AF-A0A3N0CAZ1-F1
#
_entry.id   AF-A0A3N0CAZ1-F1
#
_cell.length_a   1.000
_cell.length_b   1.000
_cell.length_c   1.000
_cell.angle_alpha   90.00
_cell.angle_beta   90.00
_cell.angle_gamma   90.00
#
_symmetry.space_group_name_H-M   'P 1'
#
loop_
_entity.id
_entity.type
_entity.pdbx_description
1 polymer ?
#
loop_
_entity_poly.entity_id
_entity_poly.type
_entity_poly.pdbx_seq_one_letter_code
_entity_poly.pdbx_strand_id
1 'polypeptide(L)'
;MPVPKVVDSLRGWVGFKSLQTRWAIKSRWRRVRGHHGAFEHGEVSIRAVQLTELWERTWPRAEPLGYVLRVEYADQWVRFHSLPESKRYAENEVEYDEILRRHRTVLRELQGSAGTADLCVIAADWGWRDSAAGWSRRKVSGAWPWRIGQADDDPDTGRNYFWAASGLSDAEVDSLLLAAADDQGRFVIGAPNLEWLYCPYDGGADVVLPSAVARDGLKARHAGWLSSYPGGL
;
A
#
# COMPACT_ATOMS: atom_id res chain seq x y z
N MET A 1 -41.86 -47.86 -17.20
CA MET A 1 -41.51 -47.19 -18.48
C MET A 1 -42.79 -47.11 -19.31
N PRO A 2 -43.14 -45.96 -19.92
CA PRO A 2 -42.24 -45.17 -20.77
C PRO A 2 -42.18 -43.66 -20.46
N VAL A 3 -41.13 -43.05 -21.00
CA VAL A 3 -40.84 -41.62 -21.09
C VAL A 3 -41.56 -41.06 -22.33
N PRO A 4 -41.96 -39.78 -22.34
CA PRO A 4 -41.66 -38.95 -23.52
C PRO A 4 -40.91 -37.65 -23.22
N LYS A 5 -40.15 -37.26 -24.25
CA LYS A 5 -39.12 -36.24 -24.37
C LYS A 5 -39.69 -34.83 -24.63
N VAL A 6 -39.16 -33.80 -23.96
CA VAL A 6 -38.26 -32.71 -24.46
C VAL A 6 -39.00 -31.51 -25.09
N VAL A 7 -38.72 -30.31 -24.57
CA VAL A 7 -38.22 -29.08 -25.26
C VAL A 7 -38.78 -27.78 -24.63
N ASP A 8 -37.85 -26.98 -24.12
CA ASP A 8 -37.73 -25.52 -23.99
C ASP A 8 -38.55 -24.61 -23.05
N SER A 9 -37.75 -23.64 -22.56
CA SER A 9 -38.07 -22.32 -22.01
C SER A 9 -38.26 -22.29 -20.48
N LEU A 10 -37.61 -21.46 -19.65
CA LEU A 10 -36.74 -20.30 -19.86
C LEU A 10 -35.80 -20.13 -18.66
N ARG A 11 -34.55 -19.79 -19.00
CA ARG A 11 -33.61 -18.87 -18.35
C ARG A 11 -34.05 -18.23 -17.02
N GLY A 12 -33.16 -18.33 -16.04
CA GLY A 12 -32.87 -17.18 -15.17
C GLY A 12 -32.63 -17.51 -13.70
N TRP A 13 -31.52 -18.17 -13.36
CA TRP A 13 -30.87 -18.00 -12.05
C TRP A 13 -29.55 -18.80 -11.92
N VAL A 14 -28.52 -18.42 -12.68
CA VAL A 14 -27.15 -18.84 -12.33
C VAL A 14 -26.22 -17.67 -12.60
N GLY A 15 -25.80 -17.00 -11.53
CA GLY A 15 -24.84 -15.90 -11.68
C GLY A 15 -24.56 -15.13 -10.39
N PHE A 16 -24.41 -15.77 -9.23
CA PHE A 16 -23.90 -15.06 -8.04
C PHE A 16 -23.18 -15.93 -6.99
N LYS A 17 -22.71 -17.14 -7.33
CA LYS A 17 -22.06 -18.06 -6.37
C LYS A 17 -20.64 -18.54 -6.72
N SER A 18 -19.92 -17.87 -7.62
CA SER A 18 -18.59 -18.35 -8.06
C SER A 18 -17.37 -17.62 -7.45
N LEU A 19 -17.54 -16.53 -6.70
CA LEU A 19 -16.39 -15.79 -6.12
C LEU A 19 -16.11 -16.09 -4.65
N GLN A 20 -17.14 -16.41 -3.84
CA GLN A 20 -16.94 -16.77 -2.42
C GLN A 20 -16.30 -18.16 -2.23
N THR A 21 -16.50 -19.07 -3.18
CA THR A 21 -16.11 -20.49 -3.03
C THR A 21 -14.62 -20.75 -3.32
N ARG A 22 -13.96 -19.85 -4.07
CA ARG A 22 -12.50 -19.95 -4.34
C ARG A 22 -11.64 -19.45 -3.16
N TRP A 23 -12.19 -18.61 -2.29
CA TRP A 23 -11.48 -18.05 -1.13
C TRP A 23 -11.48 -19.00 0.07
N ALA A 24 -12.60 -19.70 0.30
CA ALA A 24 -12.75 -20.64 1.43
C ALA A 24 -11.78 -21.85 1.36
N ILE A 25 -11.41 -22.30 0.16
CA ILE A 25 -10.55 -23.49 -0.01
C ILE A 25 -9.05 -23.16 0.18
N LYS A 26 -8.61 -21.94 -0.14
CA LYS A 26 -7.21 -21.49 0.12
C LYS A 26 -6.95 -21.11 1.58
N SER A 27 -7.98 -20.66 2.32
CA SER A 27 -7.83 -20.24 3.72
C SER A 27 -7.60 -21.41 4.70
N ARG A 28 -8.11 -22.61 4.38
CA ARG A 28 -8.09 -23.76 5.30
C ARG A 28 -6.73 -24.47 5.38
N TRP A 29 -5.86 -24.28 4.37
CA TRP A 29 -4.52 -24.88 4.31
C TRP A 29 -3.39 -23.99 4.83
N ARG A 30 -3.65 -22.72 5.18
CA ARG A 30 -2.66 -21.79 5.76
C ARG A 30 -2.49 -21.92 7.28
N ARG A 31 -3.03 -22.99 7.87
CA ARG A 31 -2.95 -23.24 9.31
C ARG A 31 -1.77 -24.17 9.64
N VAL A 32 -0.55 -23.81 9.22
CA VAL A 32 0.68 -24.49 9.65
C VAL A 32 1.84 -23.48 9.72
N ARG A 33 2.19 -23.09 10.96
CA ARG A 33 3.47 -22.56 11.49
C ARG A 33 4.33 -21.64 10.59
N GLY A 34 4.53 -20.41 11.07
CA GLY A 34 5.66 -19.53 10.73
C GLY A 34 5.34 -18.45 9.69
N HIS A 35 5.86 -17.24 9.88
CA HIS A 35 5.82 -16.08 8.95
C HIS A 35 4.59 -15.14 9.06
N HIS A 36 4.19 -14.74 10.26
CA HIS A 36 3.40 -13.51 10.44
C HIS A 36 4.32 -12.28 10.50
N GLY A 37 3.82 -11.12 10.09
CA GLY A 37 4.54 -9.85 10.22
C GLY A 37 4.66 -9.33 11.66
N ALA A 38 4.00 -9.99 12.61
CA ALA A 38 4.07 -9.64 14.03
C ALA A 38 5.42 -10.04 14.66
N PHE A 39 5.92 -9.17 15.54
CA PHE A 39 7.12 -9.37 16.37
C PHE A 39 6.89 -8.83 17.79
N GLU A 40 7.62 -9.32 18.80
CA GLU A 40 7.38 -8.89 20.19
C GLU A 40 7.97 -7.50 20.48
N HIS A 41 9.15 -7.24 19.94
CA HIS A 41 9.89 -5.99 20.13
C HIS A 41 10.51 -5.56 18.81
N GLY A 42 10.54 -4.25 18.57
CA GLY A 42 11.35 -3.68 17.49
C GLY A 42 12.83 -3.97 17.71
N GLU A 43 13.62 -3.83 16.66
CA GLU A 43 15.05 -3.97 16.74
C GLU A 43 15.66 -2.94 17.71
N VAL A 44 16.54 -3.40 18.58
CA VAL A 44 17.29 -2.53 19.51
C VAL A 44 18.64 -2.22 18.89
N SER A 45 18.71 -1.15 18.10
CA SER A 45 19.94 -0.73 17.41
C SER A 45 19.98 0.79 17.17
N ILE A 46 21.16 1.30 16.83
CA ILE A 46 21.36 2.72 16.50
C ILE A 46 20.47 3.13 15.32
N ARG A 47 20.35 2.29 14.28
CA ARG A 47 19.50 2.58 13.12
C ARG A 47 18.02 2.68 13.49
N ALA A 48 17.55 1.85 14.43
CA ALA A 48 16.17 1.90 14.91
C ALA A 48 15.89 3.19 15.69
N VAL A 49 16.80 3.59 16.57
CA VAL A 49 16.71 4.86 17.31
C VAL A 49 16.71 6.05 16.35
N GLN A 50 17.64 6.08 15.39
CA GLN A 50 17.74 7.16 14.41
C GLN A 50 16.48 7.27 13.54
N LEU A 51 15.93 6.16 13.06
CA LEU A 51 14.71 6.18 12.26
C LEU A 51 13.50 6.66 13.08
N THR A 52 13.40 6.24 14.35
CA THR A 52 12.37 6.73 15.26
C THR A 52 12.48 8.23 15.49
N GLU A 53 13.66 8.74 15.84
CA GLU A 53 13.87 10.18 16.06
C GLU A 53 13.63 11.01 14.80
N LEU A 54 14.00 10.48 13.63
CA LEU A 54 13.71 11.12 12.35
C LEU A 54 12.20 11.16 12.07
N TRP A 55 11.50 10.05 12.27
CA TRP A 55 10.06 9.99 12.09
C TRP A 55 9.32 10.94 13.03
N GLU A 56 9.61 10.90 14.34
CA GLU A 56 8.93 11.75 15.32
C GLU A 56 9.19 13.25 15.11
N ARG A 57 10.34 13.61 14.53
CA ARG A 57 10.66 15.00 14.18
C ARG A 57 9.93 15.45 12.92
N THR A 58 9.85 14.61 11.90
CA THR A 58 9.34 15.00 10.58
C THR A 58 7.84 14.79 10.44
N TRP A 59 7.31 13.70 11.00
CA TRP A 59 5.90 13.29 10.93
C TRP A 59 5.33 12.97 12.33
N PRO A 60 5.40 13.90 13.29
CA PRO A 60 4.87 13.69 14.64
C PRO A 60 3.38 13.31 14.62
N ARG A 61 2.93 12.54 15.61
CA ARG A 61 1.50 12.19 15.81
C ARG A 61 0.86 11.32 14.72
N ALA A 62 1.62 10.87 13.72
CA ALA A 62 1.11 9.94 12.70
C ALA A 62 1.93 8.66 12.66
N GLU A 63 1.23 7.53 12.59
CA GLU A 63 1.85 6.26 12.22
C GLU A 63 2.15 6.23 10.70
N PRO A 64 3.11 5.42 10.24
CA PRO A 64 3.48 5.28 8.82
C PRO A 64 2.41 4.49 8.06
N LEU A 65 1.21 5.06 7.97
CA LEU A 65 0.02 4.52 7.36
C LEU A 65 -0.60 5.61 6.49
N GLY A 66 -0.74 5.38 5.19
CA GLY A 66 -1.20 6.40 4.24
C GLY A 66 -2.53 7.06 4.63
N TYR A 67 -3.48 6.28 5.16
CA TYR A 67 -4.78 6.80 5.59
C TYR A 67 -4.71 7.66 6.88
N VAL A 68 -3.76 7.40 7.77
CA VAL A 68 -3.51 8.24 8.96
C VAL A 68 -2.81 9.53 8.52
N LEU A 69 -1.76 9.38 7.70
CA LEU A 69 -0.98 10.48 7.17
C LEU A 69 -1.84 11.50 6.41
N ARG A 70 -2.80 11.06 5.58
CA ARG A 70 -3.67 11.99 4.84
C ARG A 70 -4.56 12.84 5.76
N VAL A 71 -4.93 12.32 6.93
CA VAL A 71 -5.81 13.02 7.88
C VAL A 71 -4.99 14.01 8.69
N GLU A 72 -3.87 13.57 9.27
CA GLU A 72 -3.01 14.44 10.09
C GLU A 72 -2.32 15.55 9.27
N TYR A 73 -2.02 15.29 8.00
CA TYR A 73 -1.28 16.20 7.11
C TYR A 73 -2.10 16.62 5.89
N ALA A 74 -3.40 16.86 6.06
CA ALA A 74 -4.33 17.17 4.97
C ALA A 74 -3.90 18.34 4.06
N ASP A 75 -3.29 19.40 4.63
CA ASP A 75 -2.81 20.57 3.88
C ASP A 75 -1.57 20.28 3.02
N GLN A 76 -0.80 19.25 3.39
CA GLN A 76 0.43 18.81 2.74
C GLN A 76 0.21 17.60 1.82
N TRP A 77 -1.01 17.07 1.81
CA TRP A 77 -1.38 15.85 1.13
C TRP A 77 -1.96 16.10 -0.26
N VAL A 78 -1.66 15.19 -1.18
CA VAL A 78 -2.28 15.07 -2.51
C VAL A 78 -2.39 13.61 -2.93
N ARG A 79 -3.44 13.28 -3.67
CA ARG A 79 -3.69 11.96 -4.24
C ARG A 79 -3.57 11.96 -5.75
N PHE A 80 -2.95 10.92 -6.29
CA PHE A 80 -2.90 10.65 -7.74
C PHE A 80 -3.44 9.26 -8.06
N HIS A 81 -4.29 9.18 -9.09
CA HIS A 81 -4.79 7.90 -9.61
C HIS A 81 -3.77 7.24 -10.54
N SER A 82 -3.55 5.94 -10.35
CA SER A 82 -2.60 5.16 -11.14
C SER A 82 -3.16 4.76 -12.52
N LEU A 83 -4.48 4.84 -12.72
CA LEU A 83 -5.14 4.63 -14.01
C LEU A 83 -6.06 5.80 -14.40
N PRO A 84 -6.39 5.95 -15.70
CA PRO A 84 -7.40 6.91 -16.16
C PRO A 84 -8.76 6.71 -15.48
N GLU A 85 -9.56 7.78 -15.44
CA GLU A 85 -10.93 7.75 -14.93
C GLU A 85 -11.07 7.25 -13.48
N SER A 86 -9.98 7.29 -12.71
CA SER A 86 -9.91 6.77 -11.34
C SER A 86 -10.19 5.26 -11.24
N LYS A 87 -9.95 4.50 -12.32
CA LYS A 87 -10.00 3.03 -12.30
C LYS A 87 -9.03 2.50 -11.24
N ARG A 88 -9.46 1.50 -10.46
CA ARG A 88 -8.65 0.97 -9.36
C ARG A 88 -7.71 -0.17 -9.74
N TYR A 89 -8.21 -1.15 -10.48
CA TYR A 89 -7.49 -2.39 -10.76
C TYR A 89 -7.19 -2.51 -12.26
N ALA A 90 -5.99 -2.99 -12.58
CA ALA A 90 -5.65 -3.36 -13.94
C ALA A 90 -6.36 -4.67 -14.35
N GLU A 91 -6.73 -4.74 -15.63
CA GLU A 91 -7.35 -5.91 -16.27
C GLU A 91 -6.43 -6.54 -17.31
N ASN A 92 -5.36 -5.85 -17.68
CA ASN A 92 -4.41 -6.27 -18.72
C ASN A 92 -3.02 -5.66 -18.48
N GLU A 93 -2.02 -6.17 -19.21
CA GLU A 93 -0.62 -5.76 -19.09
C GLU A 93 -0.39 -4.28 -19.42
N VAL A 94 -1.13 -3.72 -20.38
CA VAL A 94 -1.03 -2.29 -20.75
C VAL A 94 -1.44 -1.39 -19.59
N GLU A 95 -2.44 -1.80 -18.81
CA GLU A 95 -2.84 -1.08 -17.60
C GLU A 95 -1.82 -1.21 -16.47
N TYR A 96 -1.16 -2.36 -16.32
CA TYR A 96 -0.04 -2.49 -15.38
C TYR A 96 1.14 -1.59 -15.76
N ASP A 97 1.46 -1.50 -17.05
CA ASP A 97 2.49 -0.58 -17.55
C ASP A 97 2.13 0.88 -17.25
N GLU A 98 0.85 1.27 -17.42
CA GLU A 98 0.38 2.62 -17.09
C GLU A 98 0.45 2.91 -15.59
N ILE A 99 0.04 1.96 -14.74
CA ILE A 99 0.18 2.04 -13.27
C ILE A 99 1.63 2.32 -12.92
N LEU A 100 2.54 1.50 -13.43
CA LEU A 100 3.97 1.62 -13.13
C LEU A 100 4.53 2.95 -13.63
N ARG A 101 4.14 3.35 -14.85
CA ARG A 101 4.56 4.61 -15.45
C ARG A 101 4.15 5.80 -14.58
N ARG A 102 2.88 5.86 -14.11
CA ARG A 102 2.43 6.97 -13.25
C ARG A 102 3.13 6.97 -11.89
N HIS A 103 3.21 5.82 -11.23
CA HIS A 103 3.92 5.73 -9.95
C HIS A 103 5.38 6.18 -10.08
N ARG A 104 6.09 5.69 -11.10
CA ARG A 104 7.50 6.05 -11.33
C ARG A 104 7.68 7.49 -11.75
N THR A 105 6.72 8.08 -12.46
CA THR A 105 6.81 9.50 -12.82
C THR A 105 6.80 10.36 -11.56
N VAL A 106 5.84 10.14 -10.66
CA VAL A 106 5.76 10.90 -9.40
C VAL A 106 6.97 10.61 -8.51
N LEU A 107 7.36 9.34 -8.36
CA LEU A 107 8.47 8.96 -7.48
C LEU A 107 9.80 9.57 -7.96
N ARG A 108 10.08 9.57 -9.26
CA ARG A 108 11.31 10.18 -9.81
C ARG A 108 11.36 11.69 -9.59
N GLU A 109 10.23 12.39 -9.71
CA GLU A 109 10.17 13.82 -9.39
C GLU A 109 10.46 14.10 -7.91
N LEU A 110 9.93 13.26 -7.01
CA LEU A 110 10.19 13.36 -5.57
C LEU A 110 11.65 13.04 -5.22
N GLN A 111 12.23 12.03 -5.85
CA GLN A 111 13.62 11.62 -5.65
C GLN A 111 14.63 12.67 -6.13
N GLY A 112 14.27 13.47 -7.13
CA GLY A 112 15.19 14.42 -7.75
C GLY A 112 16.42 13.69 -8.32
N SER A 113 17.59 13.91 -7.72
CA SER A 113 18.85 13.25 -8.12
C SER A 113 19.18 11.99 -7.31
N ALA A 114 18.40 11.67 -6.26
CA ALA A 114 18.62 10.48 -5.44
C ALA A 114 18.21 9.21 -6.20
N GLY A 115 18.90 8.10 -5.91
CA GLY A 115 18.56 6.79 -6.47
C GLY A 115 17.45 6.09 -5.68
N THR A 116 16.95 4.96 -6.18
CA THR A 116 16.05 4.08 -5.42
C THR A 116 16.72 3.41 -4.22
N ALA A 117 18.03 3.21 -4.29
CA ALA A 117 18.82 2.67 -3.18
C ALA A 117 18.81 3.57 -1.93
N ASP A 118 18.61 4.88 -2.12
CA ASP A 118 18.60 5.85 -1.02
C ASP A 118 17.24 5.91 -0.30
N LEU A 119 16.18 5.35 -0.90
CA LEU A 119 14.84 5.41 -0.36
C LEU A 119 14.71 4.67 0.98
N CYS A 120 13.94 5.26 1.89
CA CYS A 120 13.43 4.56 3.06
C CYS A 120 12.10 3.91 2.70
N VAL A 121 11.95 2.62 2.95
CA VAL A 121 10.69 1.89 2.78
C VAL A 121 10.24 1.35 4.12
N ILE A 122 9.00 1.66 4.48
CA ILE A 122 8.33 1.12 5.67
C ILE A 122 7.14 0.29 5.19
N ALA A 123 7.17 -1.00 5.48
CA ALA A 123 6.04 -1.90 5.29
C ALA A 123 5.22 -1.98 6.58
N ALA A 124 3.92 -1.76 6.48
CA ALA A 124 2.98 -1.93 7.58
C ALA A 124 2.33 -3.32 7.51
N ASP A 125 2.33 -4.04 8.62
CA ASP A 125 1.82 -5.39 8.74
C ASP A 125 0.94 -5.54 9.99
N TRP A 126 0.21 -6.65 10.07
CA TRP A 126 -0.84 -6.85 11.05
C TRP A 126 -0.53 -8.01 12.00
N GLY A 127 -1.28 -8.05 13.10
CA GLY A 127 -1.21 -9.13 14.08
C GLY A 127 -1.51 -10.50 13.48
N TRP A 128 -1.04 -11.56 14.15
CA TRP A 128 -1.14 -12.95 13.68
C TRP A 128 -2.57 -13.46 13.42
N ARG A 129 -3.59 -12.77 13.94
CA ARG A 129 -5.00 -13.09 13.72
C ARG A 129 -5.52 -12.57 12.37
N ASP A 130 -4.81 -11.63 11.76
CA ASP A 130 -5.15 -11.07 10.46
C ASP A 130 -4.76 -12.04 9.32
N SER A 131 -5.66 -12.21 8.36
CA SER A 131 -5.40 -13.05 7.17
C SER A 131 -4.33 -12.48 6.22
N ALA A 132 -4.13 -11.16 6.29
CA ALA A 132 -3.11 -10.41 5.59
C ALA A 132 -1.75 -10.38 6.34
N ALA A 133 -1.64 -11.03 7.51
CA ALA A 133 -0.39 -11.06 8.27
C ALA A 133 0.80 -11.58 7.44
N GLY A 134 1.90 -10.84 7.52
CA GLY A 134 3.16 -11.06 6.81
C GLY A 134 3.14 -10.64 5.34
N TRP A 135 2.03 -10.14 4.78
CA TRP A 135 1.94 -9.82 3.34
C TRP A 135 2.92 -8.71 2.98
N SER A 136 2.83 -7.57 3.66
CA SER A 136 3.69 -6.41 3.40
C SER A 136 5.14 -6.72 3.70
N ARG A 137 5.46 -7.34 4.85
CA ARG A 137 6.85 -7.70 5.16
C ARG A 137 7.46 -8.52 4.02
N ARG A 138 6.81 -9.60 3.58
CA ARG A 138 7.40 -10.54 2.62
C ARG A 138 7.79 -9.91 1.28
N LYS A 139 7.23 -8.74 0.95
CA LYS A 139 7.54 -8.01 -0.28
C LYS A 139 8.83 -7.18 -0.18
N VAL A 140 9.32 -6.90 1.02
CA VAL A 140 10.49 -6.04 1.24
C VAL A 140 11.71 -6.88 1.65
N SER A 141 12.65 -7.04 0.71
CA SER A 141 13.94 -7.67 0.96
C SER A 141 14.74 -6.91 2.02
N GLY A 142 15.48 -7.61 2.89
CA GLY A 142 16.30 -6.96 3.91
C GLY A 142 15.55 -6.22 5.02
N ALA A 143 14.21 -6.27 5.03
CA ALA A 143 13.42 -5.55 6.02
C ALA A 143 13.66 -6.06 7.44
N TRP A 144 13.82 -5.11 8.37
CA TRP A 144 14.06 -5.32 9.80
C TRP A 144 12.91 -4.75 10.64
N PRO A 145 12.61 -5.34 11.82
CA PRO A 145 11.47 -4.92 12.63
C PRO A 145 11.79 -3.56 13.26
N TRP A 146 11.06 -2.50 12.90
CA TRP A 146 11.33 -1.16 13.39
C TRP A 146 10.55 -0.84 14.66
N ARG A 147 9.22 -0.74 14.56
CA ARG A 147 8.37 -0.38 15.70
C ARG A 147 7.00 -1.02 15.65
N ILE A 148 6.34 -1.06 16.79
CA ILE A 148 4.96 -1.52 16.95
C ILE A 148 4.10 -0.29 17.23
N GLY A 149 3.12 -0.03 16.39
CA GLY A 149 2.08 0.98 16.62
C GLY A 149 0.81 0.34 17.16
N GLN A 150 -0.01 1.13 17.84
CA GLN A 150 -1.38 0.72 18.14
C GLN A 150 -2.21 0.81 16.84
N ALA A 151 -3.07 -0.18 16.57
CA ALA A 151 -4.20 0.08 15.69
C ALA A 151 -5.17 1.01 16.43
N ASP A 152 -6.09 1.65 15.69
CA ASP A 152 -7.11 2.57 16.23
C ASP A 152 -7.80 2.03 17.51
N ASP A 153 -8.58 2.89 18.19
CA ASP A 153 -9.30 2.66 19.46
C ASP A 153 -10.21 1.41 19.53
N ASP A 154 -10.26 0.56 18.51
CA ASP A 154 -10.87 -0.75 18.55
C ASP A 154 -9.89 -1.80 19.12
N PRO A 155 -10.10 -2.29 20.36
CA PRO A 155 -9.27 -3.32 20.99
C PRO A 155 -9.22 -4.64 20.21
N ASP A 156 -10.13 -4.87 19.25
CA ASP A 156 -10.14 -6.03 18.37
C ASP A 156 -9.27 -5.85 17.10
N THR A 157 -8.90 -4.60 16.72
CA THR A 157 -8.11 -4.31 15.50
C THR A 157 -6.61 -4.60 15.67
N GLY A 158 -6.15 -4.82 16.91
CA GLY A 158 -4.81 -5.36 17.18
C GLY A 158 -3.66 -4.33 17.10
N ARG A 159 -2.47 -4.79 16.74
CA ARG A 159 -1.25 -3.96 16.64
C ARG A 159 -0.80 -3.86 15.19
N ASN A 160 -0.25 -2.71 14.83
CA ASN A 160 0.46 -2.52 13.58
C ASN A 160 1.96 -2.80 13.80
N TYR A 161 2.56 -3.54 12.87
CA TYR A 161 3.96 -3.93 12.90
C TYR A 161 4.68 -3.31 11.71
N PHE A 162 5.63 -2.43 12.00
CA PHE A 162 6.34 -1.69 10.96
C PHE A 162 7.72 -2.29 10.71
N TRP A 163 7.99 -2.56 9.44
CA TRP A 163 9.24 -3.14 8.97
C TRP A 163 9.94 -2.13 8.06
N ALA A 164 11.16 -1.76 8.41
CA ALA A 164 11.92 -0.78 7.66
C ALA A 164 12.95 -1.45 6.76
N ALA A 165 13.23 -0.84 5.60
CA ALA A 165 14.29 -1.22 4.69
C ALA A 165 14.81 0.00 3.92
N SER A 166 16.00 -0.16 3.33
CA SER A 166 16.62 0.77 2.41
C SER A 166 17.51 -0.03 1.44
N GLY A 167 18.11 0.62 0.45
CA GLY A 167 19.00 -0.07 -0.50
C GLY A 167 18.26 -0.92 -1.53
N LEU A 168 16.99 -0.62 -1.82
CA LEU A 168 16.21 -1.35 -2.81
C LEU A 168 16.68 -1.00 -4.22
N SER A 169 16.69 -2.01 -5.09
CA SER A 169 16.86 -1.83 -6.52
C SER A 169 15.61 -1.26 -7.18
N ASP A 170 15.74 -0.76 -8.42
CA ASP A 170 14.57 -0.35 -9.20
C ASP A 170 13.56 -1.50 -9.37
N ALA A 171 14.00 -2.70 -9.70
CA ALA A 171 13.09 -3.83 -9.86
C ALA A 171 12.30 -4.16 -8.58
N GLU A 172 12.92 -3.99 -7.41
CA GLU A 172 12.24 -4.17 -6.12
C GLU A 172 11.21 -3.07 -5.87
N VAL A 173 11.54 -1.80 -6.15
CA VAL A 173 10.58 -0.70 -6.04
C VAL A 173 9.40 -0.91 -6.99
N ASP A 174 9.62 -1.34 -8.23
CA ASP A 174 8.53 -1.68 -9.16
C ASP A 174 7.63 -2.78 -8.60
N SER A 175 8.25 -3.82 -8.03
CA SER A 175 7.53 -4.93 -7.42
C SER A 175 6.68 -4.49 -6.22
N LEU A 176 7.14 -3.51 -5.43
CA LEU A 176 6.36 -2.94 -4.34
C LEU A 176 5.17 -2.12 -4.84
N LEU A 177 5.36 -1.30 -5.88
CA LEU A 177 4.30 -0.48 -6.47
C LEU A 177 3.18 -1.37 -7.04
N LEU A 178 3.55 -2.42 -7.78
CA LEU A 178 2.58 -3.38 -8.31
C LEU A 178 1.90 -4.19 -7.19
N ALA A 179 2.65 -4.59 -6.16
CA ALA A 179 2.06 -5.26 -5.00
C ALA A 179 1.04 -4.37 -4.27
N ALA A 180 1.27 -3.05 -4.20
CA ALA A 180 0.31 -2.13 -3.62
C ALA A 180 -0.95 -1.99 -4.50
N ALA A 181 -0.78 -1.90 -5.82
CA ALA A 181 -1.89 -1.82 -6.78
C ALA A 181 -2.81 -3.06 -6.72
N ASP A 182 -2.24 -4.23 -6.43
CA ASP A 182 -2.95 -5.50 -6.25
C ASP A 182 -3.47 -5.75 -4.84
N ASP A 183 -3.39 -4.76 -3.94
CA ASP A 183 -3.79 -4.89 -2.54
C ASP A 183 -3.02 -5.98 -1.77
N GLN A 184 -1.76 -6.23 -2.14
CA GLN A 184 -0.87 -7.25 -1.57
C GLN A 184 0.17 -6.71 -0.59
N GLY A 185 0.02 -5.46 -0.18
CA GLY A 185 0.88 -4.82 0.81
C GLY A 185 0.46 -3.39 1.14
N ARG A 186 1.00 -2.89 2.24
CA ARG A 186 0.90 -1.50 2.67
C ARG A 186 2.31 -0.97 2.85
N PHE A 187 2.66 0.04 2.06
CA PHE A 187 4.00 0.61 2.05
C PHE A 187 3.93 2.12 2.20
N VAL A 188 4.92 2.66 2.90
CA VAL A 188 5.30 4.07 2.86
C VAL A 188 6.71 4.12 2.32
N ILE A 189 6.92 4.86 1.24
CA ILE A 189 8.21 5.09 0.62
C ILE A 189 8.56 6.55 0.84
N GLY A 190 9.72 6.84 1.41
CA GLY A 190 10.14 8.21 1.72
C GLY A 190 11.56 8.51 1.26
N ALA A 191 11.87 9.81 1.23
CA ALA A 191 13.24 10.28 1.12
C ALA A 191 14.12 9.71 2.25
N PRO A 192 15.46 9.69 2.10
CA PRO A 192 16.36 9.26 3.19
C PRO A 192 16.17 10.05 4.48
N ASN A 193 15.84 11.34 4.37
CA ASN A 193 15.55 12.25 5.47
C ASN A 193 14.04 12.35 5.80
N LEU A 194 13.21 11.51 5.17
CA LEU A 194 11.75 11.48 5.26
C LEU A 194 11.06 12.82 4.93
N GLU A 195 11.68 13.76 4.21
CA GLU A 195 11.07 15.07 3.93
C GLU A 195 9.78 15.00 3.09
N TRP A 196 9.59 13.91 2.35
CA TRP A 196 8.37 13.56 1.66
C TRP A 196 8.07 12.07 1.85
N LEU A 197 6.80 11.72 1.73
CA LEU A 197 6.29 10.35 1.79
C LEU A 197 5.40 10.05 0.59
N TYR A 198 5.50 8.82 0.10
CA TYR A 198 4.76 8.27 -1.03
C TYR A 198 4.12 6.95 -0.58
N CYS A 199 2.80 6.91 -0.56
CA CYS A 199 2.00 5.82 0.00
C CYS A 199 1.15 5.20 -1.11
N PRO A 200 1.68 4.21 -1.88
CA PRO A 200 0.91 3.54 -2.93
C PRO A 200 -0.16 2.62 -2.33
N TYR A 201 -1.28 2.48 -3.03
CA TYR A 201 -2.39 1.60 -2.69
C TYR A 201 -3.17 1.21 -3.97
N ASP A 202 -4.26 0.46 -3.84
CA ASP A 202 -5.10 0.08 -4.97
C ASP A 202 -5.72 1.31 -5.67
N GLY A 203 -5.36 1.52 -6.93
CA GLY A 203 -5.87 2.63 -7.75
C GLY A 203 -5.13 3.96 -7.63
N GLY A 204 -4.04 4.04 -6.87
CA GLY A 204 -3.26 5.27 -6.83
C GLY A 204 -2.20 5.34 -5.74
N ALA A 205 -1.81 6.57 -5.41
CA ALA A 205 -0.93 6.85 -4.29
C ALA A 205 -1.30 8.16 -3.61
N ASP A 206 -1.13 8.17 -2.30
CA ASP A 206 -1.18 9.35 -1.46
C ASP A 206 0.25 9.87 -1.28
N VAL A 207 0.46 11.17 -1.46
CA VAL A 207 1.76 11.84 -1.33
C VAL A 207 1.65 12.91 -0.26
N VAL A 208 2.59 12.90 0.69
CA VAL A 208 2.71 13.93 1.71
C VAL A 208 4.02 14.67 1.51
N LEU A 209 3.95 15.99 1.39
CA LEU A 209 5.06 16.88 1.05
C LEU A 209 5.41 17.80 2.22
N PRO A 210 6.60 18.42 2.24
CA PRO A 210 7.03 19.23 3.39
C PRO A 210 6.23 20.53 3.56
N SER A 211 5.43 20.93 2.56
CA SER A 211 4.55 22.11 2.66
C SER A 211 3.40 22.05 1.66
N ALA A 212 2.36 22.85 1.90
CA ALA A 212 1.25 23.06 0.97
C ALA A 212 1.73 23.60 -0.39
N VAL A 213 2.77 24.46 -0.41
CA VAL A 213 3.34 25.00 -1.66
C VAL A 213 3.97 23.89 -2.50
N ALA A 214 4.74 23.00 -1.86
CA ALA A 214 5.33 21.85 -2.54
C ALA A 214 4.24 20.89 -3.06
N ARG A 215 3.19 20.66 -2.25
CA ARG A 215 1.98 19.93 -2.63
C ARG A 215 1.30 20.52 -3.85
N ASP A 216 1.01 21.81 -3.85
CA ASP A 216 0.32 22.51 -4.94
C ASP A 216 1.14 22.47 -6.23
N GLY A 217 2.47 22.61 -6.13
CA GLY A 217 3.37 22.48 -7.26
C GLY A 217 3.32 21.10 -7.91
N LEU A 218 3.38 20.02 -7.10
CA LEU A 218 3.26 18.64 -7.61
C LEU A 218 1.87 18.38 -8.20
N LYS A 219 0.83 18.84 -7.50
CA LYS A 219 -0.58 18.73 -7.93
C LYS A 219 -0.81 19.37 -9.30
N ALA A 220 -0.26 20.56 -9.53
CA ALA A 220 -0.42 21.29 -10.79
C ALA A 220 0.22 20.56 -11.98
N ARG A 221 1.38 19.93 -11.79
CA ARG A 221 2.09 19.18 -12.86
C ARG A 221 1.35 17.93 -13.31
N HIS A 222 0.57 17.32 -12.41
CA HIS A 222 -0.13 16.05 -12.64
C HIS A 222 -1.65 16.19 -12.53
N ALA A 223 -2.20 17.36 -12.90
CA ALA A 223 -3.62 17.68 -12.73
C ALA A 223 -4.56 16.67 -13.41
N GLY A 224 -4.14 16.06 -14.52
CA GLY A 224 -4.91 15.03 -15.23
C GLY A 224 -5.01 13.68 -14.52
N TRP A 225 -4.29 13.49 -13.41
CA TRP A 225 -4.32 12.24 -12.62
C TRP A 225 -5.07 12.41 -11.28
N LEU A 226 -5.63 13.59 -11.04
CA LEU A 226 -6.40 13.88 -9.84
C LEU A 226 -7.84 13.36 -9.97
N SER A 227 -8.49 13.12 -8.83
CA SER A 227 -9.93 12.87 -8.80
C SER A 227 -10.68 14.10 -9.34
N SER A 228 -11.76 13.86 -10.07
CA SER A 228 -12.71 14.91 -10.47
C SER A 228 -13.58 15.40 -9.30
N TYR A 229 -13.57 14.68 -8.17
CA TYR A 229 -14.29 15.10 -6.97
C TYR A 229 -13.55 16.24 -6.25
N PRO A 230 -14.25 17.32 -5.84
CA PRO A 230 -13.64 18.50 -5.21
C PRO A 230 -12.79 18.21 -3.96
N GLY A 231 -13.11 17.15 -3.22
CA GLY A 231 -12.38 16.72 -2.02
C GLY A 231 -11.16 15.84 -2.30
N GLY A 232 -10.87 15.52 -3.57
CA GLY A 232 -9.77 14.61 -3.94
C GLY A 232 -9.99 13.15 -3.54
N LEU A 233 -11.21 12.78 -3.17
CA LEU A 233 -11.63 11.41 -2.83
C LEU A 233 -12.08 10.62 -4.06
#